data_AF-A0A7W9PU44-F1
#
_entry.id   AF-A0A7W9PU44-F1
#
_cell.length_a   1.000
_cell.length_b   1.000
_cell.length_c   1.000
_cell.angle_alpha   90.00
_cell.angle_beta   90.00
_cell.angle_gamma   90.00
#
_symmetry.space_group_name_H-M   'P 1'
#
loop_
_entity.id
_entity.type
_entity.pdbx_description
1 polymer ?
#
loop_
_entity_poly.entity_id
_entity_poly.type
_entity_poly.pdbx_seq_one_letter_code
_entity_poly.pdbx_strand_id
1 'polypeptide(L)'
;MYIGLETDAESLRVYEPQLVTGLLQTRAYAEALVQGALPETSTAEIDKRVQVRLRRQERITAAHNPLRLWVVLDEAALRRVVGSKLVMREQLEHLIEMSQLPHVTVQVLPFEVGAHPGLNGQYAILEFADAADSSVVYLEGVTSDLYLEKAQDVQKYAVMYEHLRAQSLNVEASRQYIADVAKSYAD
;
A
#
# COMPACT_ATOMS: atom_id res chain seq x y z
N MET A 1 -1.57 16.96 -4.42
CA MET A 1 -0.41 17.20 -3.54
C MET A 1 0.31 15.89 -3.26
N TYR A 2 -0.35 14.87 -2.70
CA TYR A 2 0.24 13.55 -2.47
C TYR A 2 0.98 12.93 -3.68
N ILE A 3 0.37 12.93 -4.89
CA ILE A 3 1.02 12.38 -6.09
C ILE A 3 2.34 13.09 -6.43
N GLY A 4 2.43 14.40 -6.19
CA GLY A 4 3.68 15.14 -6.39
C GLY A 4 4.75 14.69 -5.41
N LEU A 5 4.40 14.64 -4.12
CA LEU A 5 5.31 14.16 -3.07
C LEU A 5 5.73 12.69 -3.30
N GLU A 6 4.83 11.81 -3.72
CA GLU A 6 5.15 10.42 -4.07
C GLU A 6 6.08 10.32 -5.29
N THR A 7 5.95 11.24 -6.24
CA THR A 7 6.82 11.30 -7.42
C THR A 7 8.24 11.67 -7.02
N ASP A 8 8.39 12.63 -6.11
CA ASP A 8 9.68 13.16 -5.65
C ASP A 8 10.31 12.33 -4.52
N ALA A 9 9.53 11.46 -3.88
CA ALA A 9 10.01 10.58 -2.81
C ALA A 9 11.07 9.59 -3.31
N GLU A 10 12.05 9.35 -2.44
CA GLU A 10 13.10 8.35 -2.61
C GLU A 10 12.69 7.01 -1.97
N SER A 11 12.06 7.08 -0.80
CA SER A 11 11.43 5.95 -0.13
C SER A 11 10.02 6.26 0.36
N LEU A 12 9.20 5.21 0.39
CA LEU A 12 7.83 5.23 0.86
C LEU A 12 7.59 4.04 1.79
N ARG A 13 7.17 4.34 3.02
CA ARG A 13 6.74 3.34 4.00
C ARG A 13 5.24 3.44 4.20
N VAL A 14 4.50 2.37 3.92
CA VAL A 14 3.02 2.38 3.96
C VAL A 14 2.51 1.28 4.88
N TYR A 15 1.55 1.63 5.72
CA TYR A 15 0.71 0.65 6.41
C TYR A 15 -0.68 0.65 5.78
N GLU A 16 -1.13 -0.51 5.30
CA GLU A 16 -2.45 -0.69 4.70
C GLU A 16 -3.31 -1.67 5.53
N PRO A 17 -4.33 -1.17 6.25
CA PRO A 17 -5.16 -1.98 7.14
C PRO A 17 -6.24 -2.80 6.42
N GLN A 18 -6.58 -2.45 5.17
CA GLN A 18 -7.82 -2.98 4.56
C GLN A 18 -7.70 -3.30 3.07
N LEU A 19 -6.73 -2.74 2.37
CA LEU A 19 -6.64 -2.80 0.91
C LEU A 19 -5.19 -2.98 0.50
N VAL A 20 -4.95 -3.57 -0.67
CA VAL A 20 -3.61 -3.50 -1.27
C VAL A 20 -3.31 -2.07 -1.67
N THR A 21 -2.10 -1.58 -1.40
CA THR A 21 -1.70 -0.21 -1.77
C THR A 21 -1.80 0.01 -3.28
N GLY A 22 -2.24 1.20 -3.71
CA GLY A 22 -2.44 1.54 -5.12
C GLY A 22 -1.19 1.36 -6.00
N LEU A 23 0.00 1.41 -5.40
CA LEU A 23 1.28 1.18 -6.09
C LEU A 23 1.53 -0.29 -6.48
N LEU A 24 0.78 -1.22 -5.89
CA LEU A 24 0.91 -2.66 -6.13
C LEU A 24 -0.42 -3.29 -6.56
N GLN A 25 -1.38 -2.50 -7.02
CA GLN A 25 -2.69 -2.99 -7.48
C GLN A 25 -2.65 -3.44 -8.94
N THR A 26 -3.31 -4.55 -9.28
CA THR A 26 -3.64 -4.85 -10.68
C THR A 26 -4.74 -3.90 -11.18
N ARG A 27 -4.85 -3.74 -12.50
CA ARG A 27 -5.94 -2.95 -13.09
C ARG A 27 -7.32 -3.44 -12.64
N ALA A 28 -7.55 -4.75 -12.69
CA ALA A 28 -8.86 -5.34 -12.34
C ALA A 28 -9.22 -5.10 -10.86
N TYR A 29 -8.25 -5.20 -9.95
CA TYR A 29 -8.46 -4.88 -8.53
C TYR A 29 -8.77 -3.39 -8.34
N ALA A 30 -8.01 -2.50 -9.00
CA ALA A 30 -8.23 -1.06 -8.91
C ALA A 30 -9.60 -0.64 -9.45
N GLU A 31 -10.04 -1.20 -10.59
CA GLU A 31 -11.38 -0.96 -11.16
C GLU A 31 -12.48 -1.40 -10.19
N ALA A 32 -12.41 -2.63 -9.70
CA ALA A 32 -13.39 -3.17 -8.76
C ALA A 32 -13.45 -2.38 -7.46
N LEU A 33 -12.28 -1.95 -6.95
CA LEU A 33 -12.20 -1.10 -5.76
C LEU A 33 -12.88 0.25 -5.98
N VAL A 34 -12.56 0.94 -7.06
CA VAL A 34 -13.12 2.27 -7.33
C VAL A 34 -14.63 2.19 -7.56
N GLN A 35 -15.09 1.16 -8.28
CA GLN A 35 -16.53 0.91 -8.49
C GLN A 35 -17.27 0.62 -7.18
N GLY A 36 -16.67 -0.16 -6.28
CA GLY A 36 -17.29 -0.50 -4.99
C GLY A 36 -17.23 0.62 -3.95
N ALA A 37 -16.18 1.44 -3.97
CA ALA A 37 -15.98 2.52 -3.00
C ALA A 37 -16.75 3.80 -3.35
N LEU A 38 -17.07 4.02 -4.63
CA LEU A 38 -17.71 5.23 -5.12
C LEU A 38 -18.97 4.90 -5.94
N PRO A 39 -20.11 4.60 -5.29
CA PRO A 39 -21.30 4.07 -5.97
C PRO A 39 -21.94 5.04 -6.97
N GLU A 40 -21.68 6.35 -6.85
CA GLU A 40 -22.23 7.40 -7.73
C GLU A 40 -21.26 7.87 -8.82
N THR A 41 -20.10 7.21 -9.00
CA THR A 41 -19.08 7.60 -9.98
C THR A 41 -19.34 6.97 -11.34
N SER A 42 -19.23 7.79 -12.41
CA SER A 42 -19.41 7.31 -13.79
C SER A 42 -18.26 6.41 -14.24
N THR A 43 -18.50 5.49 -15.19
CA THR A 43 -17.44 4.63 -15.75
C THR A 43 -16.23 5.42 -16.27
N ALA A 44 -16.46 6.56 -16.91
CA ALA A 44 -15.39 7.42 -17.42
C ALA A 44 -14.51 8.01 -16.28
N GLU A 45 -15.09 8.28 -15.12
CA GLU A 45 -14.36 8.74 -13.94
C GLU A 45 -13.63 7.60 -13.23
N ILE A 46 -14.21 6.39 -13.21
CA ILE A 46 -13.53 5.17 -12.76
C ILE A 46 -12.26 4.96 -13.57
N ASP A 47 -12.37 4.98 -14.90
CA ASP A 47 -11.21 4.83 -15.80
C ASP A 47 -10.14 5.87 -15.52
N LYS A 48 -10.51 7.15 -15.39
CA LYS A 48 -9.55 8.21 -15.04
C LYS A 48 -8.83 7.92 -13.73
N ARG A 49 -9.55 7.50 -12.69
CA ARG A 49 -8.97 7.17 -11.37
C ARG A 49 -8.06 5.94 -11.41
N VAL A 50 -8.38 4.96 -12.24
CA VAL A 50 -7.54 3.78 -12.47
C VAL A 50 -6.28 4.16 -13.24
N GLN A 51 -6.40 4.98 -14.29
CA GLN A 51 -5.24 5.47 -15.05
C GLN A 51 -4.26 6.25 -14.17
N VAL A 52 -4.77 7.09 -13.26
CA VAL A 52 -3.91 7.80 -12.30
C VAL A 52 -3.17 6.82 -11.39
N ARG A 53 -3.82 5.74 -10.92
CA ARG A 53 -3.16 4.69 -10.13
C ARG A 53 -2.06 3.99 -10.93
N LEU A 54 -2.37 3.53 -12.14
CA LEU A 54 -1.40 2.85 -13.00
C LEU A 54 -0.21 3.73 -13.35
N ARG A 55 -0.43 5.03 -13.59
CA ARG A 55 0.66 5.97 -13.86
C ARG A 55 1.62 6.12 -12.67
N ARG A 56 1.10 6.06 -11.44
CA ARG A 56 1.92 6.12 -10.22
C ARG A 56 2.80 4.89 -10.05
N GLN A 57 2.31 3.71 -10.48
CA GLN A 57 3.06 2.45 -10.40
C GLN A 57 4.36 2.48 -11.23
N GLU A 58 4.45 3.35 -12.23
CA GLU A 58 5.67 3.53 -13.02
C GLU A 58 6.89 3.93 -12.17
N ARG A 59 6.70 4.55 -10.99
CA ARG A 59 7.79 4.82 -10.04
C ARG A 59 8.41 3.56 -9.47
N ILE A 60 7.64 2.49 -9.33
CA ILE A 60 8.15 1.20 -8.82
C ILE A 60 8.99 0.50 -9.90
N THR A 61 8.60 0.59 -11.16
CA THR A 61 9.29 -0.08 -12.27
C THR A 61 10.28 0.80 -13.02
N ALA A 62 10.58 2.00 -12.50
CA ALA A 62 11.48 2.95 -13.15
C ALA A 62 12.90 2.37 -13.28
N ALA A 63 13.52 2.54 -14.46
CA ALA A 63 14.87 2.03 -14.74
C ALA A 63 15.97 2.72 -13.90
N HIS A 64 15.73 3.97 -13.49
CA HIS A 64 16.65 4.76 -12.68
C HIS A 64 15.94 5.26 -11.43
N ASN A 65 16.59 5.11 -10.27
CA ASN A 65 16.09 5.52 -8.96
C ASN A 65 14.60 5.14 -8.75
N PRO A 66 14.26 3.83 -8.82
CA PRO A 66 12.90 3.40 -8.52
C PRO A 66 12.56 3.75 -7.07
N LEU A 67 11.29 4.04 -6.83
CA LEU A 67 10.80 4.33 -5.48
C LEU A 67 11.01 3.11 -4.59
N ARG A 68 11.78 3.27 -3.51
CA ARG A 68 11.95 2.20 -2.51
C ARG A 68 10.68 2.08 -1.68
N LEU A 69 9.96 0.98 -1.81
CA LEU A 69 8.66 0.77 -1.19
C LEU A 69 8.76 -0.27 -0.08
N TRP A 70 8.27 0.06 1.11
CA TRP A 70 8.04 -0.91 2.18
C TRP A 70 6.58 -0.86 2.62
N VAL A 71 5.85 -1.94 2.37
CA VAL A 71 4.44 -2.07 2.74
C VAL A 71 4.30 -3.07 3.87
N VAL A 72 3.60 -2.66 4.94
CA VAL A 72 3.01 -3.59 5.90
C VAL A 72 1.52 -3.69 5.57
N LEU A 73 1.09 -4.86 5.14
CA LEU A 73 -0.29 -5.19 4.87
C LEU A 73 -0.89 -5.88 6.09
N ASP A 74 -2.02 -5.39 6.59
CA ASP A 74 -2.84 -6.19 7.49
C ASP A 74 -3.43 -7.40 6.74
N GLU A 75 -3.59 -8.53 7.42
CA GLU A 75 -4.23 -9.72 6.87
C GLU A 75 -5.60 -9.43 6.23
N ALA A 76 -6.35 -8.45 6.75
CA ALA A 76 -7.62 -8.02 6.17
C ALA A 76 -7.48 -7.56 4.70
N ALA A 77 -6.35 -6.93 4.33
CA ALA A 77 -6.08 -6.50 2.96
C ALA A 77 -5.96 -7.67 1.98
N LEU A 78 -5.59 -8.86 2.47
CA LEU A 78 -5.45 -10.07 1.66
C LEU A 78 -6.75 -10.89 1.61
N ARG A 79 -7.65 -10.69 2.58
CA ARG A 79 -8.87 -11.50 2.74
C ARG A 79 -10.15 -10.79 2.30
N ARG A 80 -10.20 -9.46 2.32
CA ARG A 80 -11.34 -8.70 1.83
C ARG A 80 -11.45 -8.89 0.32
N VAL A 81 -12.50 -9.57 -0.13
CA VAL A 81 -12.71 -9.79 -1.56
C VAL A 81 -13.09 -8.47 -2.22
N VAL A 82 -12.19 -7.96 -3.05
CA VAL A 82 -12.42 -6.81 -3.94
C VAL A 82 -12.65 -7.33 -5.35
N GLY A 83 -13.82 -7.03 -5.92
CA GLY A 83 -14.26 -7.60 -7.18
C GLY A 83 -14.71 -9.05 -7.02
N SER A 84 -13.90 -10.00 -7.50
CA SER A 84 -14.20 -11.43 -7.43
C SER A 84 -13.03 -12.22 -6.85
N LYS A 85 -13.25 -13.49 -6.51
CA LYS A 85 -12.16 -14.39 -6.11
C LYS A 85 -11.03 -14.46 -7.15
N LEU A 86 -11.39 -14.46 -8.44
CA LEU A 86 -10.40 -14.45 -9.53
C LEU A 86 -9.54 -13.18 -9.49
N VAL A 87 -10.17 -12.01 -9.35
CA VAL A 87 -9.46 -10.72 -9.23
C VAL A 87 -8.54 -10.71 -8.01
N MET A 88 -9.01 -11.25 -6.87
CA MET A 88 -8.18 -11.39 -5.68
C MET A 88 -6.99 -12.30 -5.90
N ARG A 89 -7.17 -13.48 -6.53
CA ARG A 89 -6.07 -14.39 -6.83
C ARG A 89 -5.01 -13.70 -7.67
N GLU A 90 -5.41 -13.08 -8.78
CA GLU A 90 -4.51 -12.34 -9.67
C GLU A 90 -3.79 -11.20 -8.93
N GLN A 91 -4.49 -10.48 -8.06
CA GLN A 91 -3.90 -9.43 -7.23
C GLN A 91 -2.84 -9.97 -6.27
N LEU A 92 -3.09 -11.10 -5.61
CA LEU A 92 -2.16 -11.68 -4.64
C LEU A 92 -0.94 -12.30 -5.33
N GLU A 93 -1.12 -12.91 -6.50
CA GLU A 93 -0.04 -13.38 -7.37
C GLU A 93 0.86 -12.20 -7.79
N HIS A 94 0.24 -11.09 -8.22
CA HIS A 94 0.96 -9.87 -8.56
C HIS A 94 1.74 -9.29 -7.36
N LEU A 95 1.18 -9.32 -6.14
CA LEU A 95 1.92 -8.89 -4.94
C LEU A 95 3.19 -9.72 -4.72
N ILE A 96 3.12 -11.03 -4.93
CA ILE A 96 4.29 -11.92 -4.80
C ILE A 96 5.34 -11.53 -5.82
N GLU A 97 4.95 -11.36 -7.10
CA GLU A 97 5.86 -10.93 -8.17
C GLU A 97 6.55 -9.59 -7.83
N MET A 98 5.77 -8.57 -7.46
CA MET A 98 6.32 -7.25 -7.15
C MET A 98 7.24 -7.28 -5.93
N SER A 99 6.93 -8.12 -4.93
CA SER A 99 7.79 -8.29 -3.75
C SER A 99 9.15 -8.91 -4.07
N GLN A 100 9.37 -9.47 -5.27
CA GLN A 100 10.68 -10.00 -5.67
C GLN A 100 11.64 -8.91 -6.15
N LEU A 101 11.14 -7.69 -6.42
CA LEU A 101 11.99 -6.55 -6.75
C LEU A 101 12.85 -6.17 -5.54
N PRO A 102 14.14 -5.86 -5.73
CA PRO A 102 15.08 -5.64 -4.62
C PRO A 102 14.74 -4.39 -3.78
N HIS A 103 13.97 -3.46 -4.33
CA HIS A 103 13.54 -2.22 -3.68
C HIS A 103 12.07 -2.24 -3.21
N VAL A 104 11.39 -3.38 -3.28
CA VAL A 104 10.01 -3.56 -2.81
C VAL A 104 9.98 -4.60 -1.70
N THR A 105 9.59 -4.17 -0.50
CA THR A 105 9.38 -5.05 0.65
C THR A 105 7.88 -5.10 0.98
N VAL A 106 7.33 -6.31 1.06
CA VAL A 106 5.96 -6.55 1.51
C VAL A 106 6.02 -7.46 2.73
N GLN A 107 5.41 -7.02 3.83
CA GLN A 107 5.23 -7.81 5.04
C GLN A 107 3.76 -7.90 5.42
N VAL A 108 3.36 -9.05 5.95
CA VAL A 108 1.98 -9.28 6.41
C VAL A 108 1.93 -9.21 7.93
N LEU A 109 0.99 -8.42 8.46
CA LEU A 109 0.63 -8.39 9.86
C LEU A 109 -0.58 -9.33 10.07
N PRO A 110 -0.41 -10.51 10.68
CA PRO A 110 -1.49 -11.47 10.85
C PRO A 110 -2.47 -11.04 11.94
N PHE A 111 -3.72 -11.51 11.86
CA PHE A 111 -4.76 -11.20 12.85
C PHE A 111 -4.42 -11.66 14.27
N GLU A 112 -3.57 -12.68 14.42
CA GLU A 112 -3.14 -13.20 15.72
C GLU A 112 -2.36 -12.18 16.57
N VAL A 113 -1.81 -11.13 15.94
CA VAL A 113 -1.15 -10.02 16.65
C VAL A 113 -2.13 -9.25 17.54
N GLY A 114 -3.42 -9.21 17.18
CA GLY A 114 -4.45 -8.55 17.98
C GLY A 114 -4.34 -7.03 17.93
N ALA A 115 -4.21 -6.36 19.08
CA ALA A 115 -4.17 -4.90 19.13
C ALA A 115 -2.78 -4.36 18.72
N HIS A 116 -2.74 -3.46 17.73
CA HIS A 116 -1.50 -2.88 17.23
C HIS A 116 -1.66 -1.37 16.93
N PRO A 117 -0.56 -0.60 16.76
CA PRO A 117 -0.61 0.85 16.56
C PRO A 117 -1.35 1.32 15.29
N GLY A 118 -1.52 0.42 14.31
CA GLY A 118 -2.15 0.70 13.02
C GLY A 118 -3.68 0.66 13.04
N LEU A 119 -4.31 0.29 14.15
CA LEU A 119 -5.78 0.18 14.23
C LEU A 119 -6.52 1.50 13.92
N ASN A 120 -5.85 2.65 14.03
CA ASN A 120 -6.44 3.96 13.75
C ASN A 120 -6.55 4.28 12.25
N GLY A 121 -5.95 3.48 11.36
CA GLY A 121 -6.09 3.64 9.92
C GLY A 121 -4.78 3.58 9.14
N GLN A 122 -4.94 3.76 7.84
CA GLN A 122 -3.86 3.79 6.85
C GLN A 122 -3.00 5.05 7.03
N TYR A 123 -1.70 4.90 6.77
CA TYR A 123 -0.79 6.03 6.66
C TYR A 123 0.41 5.69 5.80
N ALA A 124 1.02 6.72 5.23
CA ALA A 124 2.28 6.62 4.50
C ALA A 124 3.30 7.62 5.04
N ILE A 125 4.57 7.23 5.09
CA ILE A 125 5.70 8.08 5.43
C ILE A 125 6.54 8.23 4.16
N LEU A 126 6.61 9.45 3.65
CA LEU A 126 7.39 9.83 2.47
C LEU A 126 8.74 10.38 2.92
N GLU A 127 9.81 9.85 2.33
CA GLU A 127 11.18 10.25 2.58
C GLU A 127 11.83 10.68 1.27
N PHE A 128 12.57 11.78 1.32
CA PHE A 128 13.15 12.44 0.15
C PHE A 128 14.67 12.31 0.16
N ALA A 129 15.28 12.40 -1.01
CA ALA A 129 16.72 12.19 -1.16
C ALA A 129 17.55 13.36 -0.60
N ASP A 130 17.01 14.58 -0.63
CA ASP A 130 17.68 15.75 -0.07
C ASP A 130 17.49 15.79 1.46
N ALA A 131 18.58 15.84 2.20
CA ALA A 131 18.56 15.93 3.67
C ALA A 131 17.94 17.25 4.17
N ALA A 132 17.80 18.26 3.30
CA ALA A 132 17.07 19.48 3.60
C ALA A 132 15.55 19.29 3.59
N ASP A 133 15.04 18.27 2.89
CA ASP A 133 13.62 17.98 2.80
C ASP A 133 13.16 17.16 4.01
N SER A 134 12.17 17.69 4.73
CA SER A 134 11.59 16.99 5.87
C SER A 134 10.71 15.84 5.39
N SER A 135 10.82 14.67 6.03
CA SER A 135 9.89 13.57 5.77
C SER A 135 8.45 14.00 6.07
N VAL A 136 7.51 13.46 5.31
CA VAL A 136 6.09 13.82 5.42
C VAL A 136 5.28 12.58 5.75
N VAL A 137 4.40 12.67 6.75
CA VAL A 137 3.36 11.66 6.96
C VAL A 137 2.13 12.08 6.19
N TYR A 138 1.61 11.18 5.36
CA TYR A 138 0.35 11.31 4.68
C TYR A 138 -0.71 10.43 5.35
N LEU A 139 -1.86 11.03 5.63
CA LEU A 139 -3.06 10.37 6.14
C LEU A 139 -4.18 10.65 5.15
N GLU A 140 -4.72 9.59 4.53
CA GLU A 140 -5.87 9.71 3.64
C GLU A 140 -7.13 10.01 4.48
N GLY A 141 -7.83 11.08 4.12
CA GLY A 141 -9.11 11.44 4.73
C GLY A 141 -10.24 11.40 3.72
N VAL A 142 -11.47 11.21 4.22
CA VAL A 142 -12.66 11.08 3.35
C VAL A 142 -12.94 12.36 2.56
N THR A 143 -12.77 13.52 3.20
CA THR A 143 -13.02 14.84 2.60
C THR A 143 -11.74 15.62 2.31
N SER A 144 -10.70 15.40 3.11
CA SER A 144 -9.42 16.09 3.00
C SER A 144 -8.31 15.20 3.52
N ASP A 145 -7.23 15.15 2.75
CA ASP A 145 -5.96 14.57 3.18
C ASP A 145 -5.32 15.41 4.29
N LEU A 146 -4.53 14.76 5.15
CA LEU A 146 -3.68 15.43 6.14
C LEU A 146 -2.21 15.10 5.89
N TYR A 147 -1.38 16.15 5.89
CA TYR A 147 0.07 16.07 5.73
C TYR A 147 0.73 16.58 7.02
N LEU A 148 1.57 15.76 7.62
CA LEU A 148 2.29 16.09 8.85
C LEU A 148 3.78 16.20 8.56
N GLU A 149 4.32 17.41 8.73
CA GLU A 149 5.73 17.74 8.44
C GLU A 149 6.51 18.07 9.72
N LYS A 150 5.82 18.27 10.85
CA LYS A 150 6.47 18.55 12.14
C LYS A 150 7.25 17.31 12.57
N ALA A 151 8.54 17.49 12.85
CA ALA A 151 9.44 16.40 13.24
C ALA A 151 8.89 15.50 14.36
N GLN A 152 8.20 16.07 15.35
CA GLN A 152 7.59 15.29 16.44
C GLN A 152 6.46 14.36 15.96
N ASP A 153 5.63 14.83 15.04
CA ASP A 153 4.52 14.05 14.49
C ASP A 153 5.07 12.92 13.60
N VAL A 154 6.01 13.26 12.71
CA VAL A 154 6.71 12.30 11.85
C VAL A 154 7.38 11.20 12.68
N GLN A 155 8.11 11.59 13.73
CA GLN A 155 8.79 10.63 14.61
C GLN A 155 7.81 9.68 15.30
N LYS A 156 6.63 10.18 15.71
CA LYS A 156 5.60 9.34 16.32
C LYS A 156 5.09 8.27 15.36
N TYR A 157 4.79 8.63 14.11
CA TYR A 157 4.37 7.67 13.08
C TYR A 157 5.48 6.71 12.67
N ALA A 158 6.74 7.19 12.62
CA ALA A 158 7.89 6.34 12.34
C ALA A 158 8.04 5.24 13.41
N VAL A 159 7.92 5.59 14.69
CA VAL A 159 7.92 4.61 15.80
C VAL A 159 6.77 3.62 15.67
N MET A 160 5.55 4.10 15.39
CA MET A 160 4.39 3.22 15.17
C MET A 160 4.64 2.25 14.00
N TYR A 161 5.25 2.71 12.91
CA TYR A 161 5.58 1.87 11.76
C TYR A 161 6.58 0.79 12.11
N GLU A 162 7.64 1.12 12.86
CA GLU A 162 8.62 0.12 13.32
C GLU A 162 7.98 -0.96 14.20
N HIS A 163 7.02 -0.59 15.06
CA HIS A 163 6.26 -1.57 15.83
C HIS A 163 5.42 -2.49 14.95
N LEU A 164 4.77 -1.98 13.89
CA LEU A 164 4.02 -2.81 12.95
C LEU A 164 4.98 -3.78 12.23
N ARG A 165 6.05 -3.25 11.67
CA ARG A 165 7.09 -4.00 10.96
C ARG A 165 7.69 -5.13 11.79
N ALA A 166 7.95 -4.87 13.08
CA ALA A 166 8.52 -5.85 13.99
C ALA A 166 7.54 -6.97 14.40
N GLN A 167 6.24 -6.71 14.34
CA GLN A 167 5.19 -7.70 14.64
C GLN A 167 4.71 -8.45 13.40
N SER A 168 4.98 -7.92 12.21
CA SER A 168 4.69 -8.59 10.95
C SER A 168 5.57 -9.82 10.72
N LEU A 169 5.06 -10.75 9.92
CA LEU A 169 5.83 -11.85 9.37
C LEU A 169 7.07 -11.30 8.65
N ASN A 170 8.18 -12.04 8.68
CA ASN A 170 9.33 -11.71 7.84
C ASN A 170 8.96 -11.81 6.35
N VAL A 171 9.83 -11.31 5.47
CA VAL A 171 9.53 -11.17 4.04
C VAL A 171 9.23 -12.53 3.37
N GLU A 172 9.97 -13.58 3.70
CA GLU A 172 9.75 -14.92 3.13
C GLU A 172 8.44 -15.54 3.61
N ALA A 173 8.18 -15.50 4.91
CA ALA A 173 6.94 -15.96 5.51
C ALA A 173 5.72 -15.16 4.99
N SER A 174 5.89 -13.87 4.74
CA SER A 174 4.85 -13.01 4.14
C SER A 174 4.51 -13.45 2.71
N ARG A 175 5.51 -13.75 1.87
CA ARG A 175 5.26 -14.28 0.51
C ARG A 175 4.55 -15.62 0.55
N GLN A 176 4.98 -16.52 1.44
CA GLN A 176 4.34 -17.82 1.61
C GLN A 176 2.88 -17.65 2.08
N TYR A 177 2.64 -16.76 3.05
CA TYR A 177 1.30 -16.45 3.53
C TYR A 177 0.39 -15.94 2.40
N ILE A 178 0.87 -14.96 1.61
CA ILE A 178 0.14 -14.41 0.47
C ILE A 178 -0.16 -15.52 -0.55
N ALA A 179 0.79 -16.40 -0.84
CA ALA A 179 0.60 -17.50 -1.77
C ALA A 179 -0.48 -18.50 -1.30
N ASP A 180 -0.53 -18.78 0.00
CA ASP A 180 -1.54 -19.70 0.55
C ASP A 180 -2.93 -19.07 0.56
N VAL A 181 -3.03 -17.76 0.83
CA VAL A 181 -4.29 -17.03 0.66
C VAL A 181 -4.72 -17.02 -0.81
N ALA A 182 -3.80 -16.78 -1.76
CA ALA A 182 -4.11 -16.80 -3.19
C ALA A 182 -4.68 -18.14 -3.66
N LYS A 183 -4.11 -19.27 -3.21
CA LYS A 183 -4.62 -20.62 -3.51
C LYS A 183 -6.06 -20.82 -3.02
N SER A 184 -6.45 -20.24 -1.89
CA SER A 184 -7.81 -20.35 -1.36
C SER A 184 -8.88 -19.68 -2.25
N TYR A 185 -8.46 -18.87 -3.22
CA TYR A 185 -9.32 -18.26 -4.23
C TYR A 185 -9.38 -19.03 -5.56
N ALA A 186 -8.69 -20.17 -5.68
CA ALA A 186 -8.75 -21.03 -6.87
C ALA A 186 -10.02 -21.91 -6.93
N ASP A 187 -10.79 -21.97 -5.84
CA ASP A 187 -12.03 -22.73 -5.66
C ASP A 187 -13.29 -21.83 -5.64
#